data_AF-A0A377M9N7-F1
#
_entry.id   AF-A0A377M9N7-F1
#
_cell.length_a   1.000
_cell.length_b   1.000
_cell.length_c   1.000
_cell.angle_alpha   90.00
_cell.angle_beta   90.00
_cell.angle_gamma   90.00
#
_symmetry.space_group_name_H-M   'P 1'
#
loop_
_entity.id
_entity.type
_entity.pdbx_description
1 polymer ?
#
loop_
_entity_poly.entity_id
_entity_poly.type
_entity_poly.pdbx_seq_one_letter_code
_entity_poly.pdbx_strand_id
1 'polypeptide(L)'
;MFYQDPFDVIIIGGGHAGTEAAMAAARMGQQTLLLTHNIDTLGQMSCNPAIGGIGKGHLVKEVDALGGLMAKAIDHAGIQFRILNASKGPAVRATRAQADRVLYRQAVRTALENQPNLMIFQQAVEDLIVENDRVVGAVTQMGLKFRAKAVVLTVGTFLDGKIHIGLDNYSGGRAGDPPSIPLSRRLRELPLRVSRLKTGTPPRIDARTIDFSVLAQQHGDNPMPVFSFMGNAAQHPQQVPCYITHTNEKTHDVIRNNLDRSPMYAGVIEGIGPRYCPSIGRQSHALCRS
;
A
#
# COMPACT_ATOMS: atom_id res chain seq x y z
N MET A 1 -1.76 -25.78 -19.36
CA MET A 1 -2.86 -26.63 -18.80
C MET A 1 -3.86 -25.71 -18.11
N PHE A 2 -5.16 -26.01 -18.16
CA PHE A 2 -6.16 -25.25 -17.39
C PHE A 2 -6.35 -25.90 -16.01
N TYR A 3 -6.50 -25.07 -14.97
CA TYR A 3 -7.03 -25.51 -13.69
C TYR A 3 -8.47 -26.04 -13.88
N GLN A 4 -8.84 -27.06 -13.11
CA GLN A 4 -10.08 -27.81 -13.34
C GLN A 4 -11.32 -26.94 -13.12
N ASP A 5 -11.38 -26.21 -12.00
CA ASP A 5 -12.54 -25.41 -11.64
C ASP A 5 -12.45 -23.97 -12.18
N PRO A 6 -13.51 -23.46 -12.83
CA PRO A 6 -13.59 -22.06 -13.22
C PRO A 6 -13.92 -21.19 -12.01
N PHE A 7 -13.45 -19.93 -12.04
CA PHE A 7 -13.79 -18.91 -11.05
C PHE A 7 -14.79 -17.90 -11.64
N ASP A 8 -15.50 -17.19 -10.79
CA ASP A 8 -16.30 -16.05 -11.23
C ASP A 8 -15.39 -14.82 -11.39
N VAL A 9 -14.52 -14.57 -10.41
CA VAL A 9 -13.63 -13.41 -10.37
C VAL A 9 -12.20 -13.83 -10.03
N ILE A 10 -11.24 -13.35 -10.82
CA ILE A 10 -9.81 -13.41 -10.49
C ILE A 10 -9.33 -12.03 -10.03
N ILE A 11 -8.70 -11.98 -8.86
CA ILE A 11 -8.02 -10.80 -8.33
C ILE A 11 -6.52 -10.99 -8.50
N ILE A 12 -5.86 -10.07 -9.19
CA ILE A 12 -4.41 -10.12 -9.42
C ILE A 12 -3.73 -9.08 -8.53
N GLY A 13 -2.96 -9.57 -7.56
CA GLY A 13 -2.20 -8.76 -6.60
C GLY A 13 -2.83 -8.77 -5.21
N GLY A 14 -2.08 -9.22 -4.19
CA GLY A 14 -2.52 -9.25 -2.79
C GLY A 14 -2.27 -7.96 -2.00
N GLY A 15 -2.27 -6.80 -2.66
CA GLY A 15 -2.11 -5.50 -2.00
C GLY A 15 -3.42 -5.00 -1.37
N HIS A 16 -3.41 -3.83 -0.72
CA HIS A 16 -4.59 -3.26 -0.05
C HIS A 16 -5.86 -3.24 -0.91
N ALA A 17 -5.75 -2.85 -2.19
CA ALA A 17 -6.89 -2.86 -3.11
C ALA A 17 -7.36 -4.28 -3.46
N GLY A 18 -6.42 -5.19 -3.69
CA GLY A 18 -6.72 -6.59 -4.01
C GLY A 18 -7.34 -7.34 -2.84
N THR A 19 -6.91 -7.04 -1.61
CA THR A 19 -7.53 -7.53 -0.38
C THR A 19 -9.01 -7.16 -0.33
N GLU A 20 -9.35 -5.87 -0.48
CA GLU A 20 -10.76 -5.45 -0.42
C GLU A 20 -11.57 -6.01 -1.59
N ALA A 21 -11.01 -6.04 -2.80
CA ALA A 21 -11.68 -6.61 -3.97
C ALA A 21 -11.96 -8.11 -3.82
N ALA A 22 -10.99 -8.88 -3.31
CA ALA A 22 -11.13 -10.31 -3.06
C ALA A 22 -12.18 -10.59 -1.98
N MET A 23 -12.10 -9.85 -0.87
CA MET A 23 -13.06 -9.98 0.24
C MET A 23 -14.48 -9.61 -0.21
N ALA A 24 -14.64 -8.53 -0.98
CA ALA A 24 -15.94 -8.10 -1.50
C ALA A 24 -16.56 -9.16 -2.41
N ALA A 25 -15.83 -9.61 -3.44
CA ALA A 25 -16.34 -10.60 -4.39
C ALA A 25 -16.72 -11.93 -3.69
N ALA A 26 -15.85 -12.42 -2.80
CA ALA A 26 -16.10 -13.67 -2.08
C ALA A 26 -17.29 -13.57 -1.11
N ARG A 27 -17.46 -12.43 -0.42
CA ARG A 27 -18.62 -12.17 0.48
C ARG A 27 -19.93 -12.01 -0.28
N MET A 28 -19.89 -11.60 -1.55
CA MET A 28 -21.03 -11.60 -2.46
C MET A 28 -21.35 -12.99 -3.03
N GLY A 29 -20.72 -14.05 -2.53
CA GLY A 29 -20.99 -15.43 -2.93
C GLY A 29 -20.32 -15.85 -4.24
N GLN A 30 -19.40 -15.05 -4.77
CA GLN A 30 -18.69 -15.37 -6.02
C GLN A 30 -17.48 -16.26 -5.74
N GLN A 31 -17.26 -17.29 -6.56
CA GLN A 31 -16.03 -18.10 -6.50
C GLN A 31 -14.85 -17.24 -6.93
N THR A 32 -14.00 -16.88 -5.98
CA THR A 32 -12.97 -15.85 -6.15
C THR A 32 -11.59 -16.45 -6.02
N LEU A 33 -10.71 -16.16 -6.97
CA LEU A 33 -9.30 -16.54 -6.92
C LEU A 33 -8.43 -15.30 -6.70
N LEU A 34 -7.64 -15.27 -5.62
CA LEU A 34 -6.62 -14.26 -5.38
C LEU A 34 -5.25 -14.80 -5.78
N LEU A 35 -4.70 -14.26 -6.88
CA LEU A 35 -3.34 -14.52 -7.34
C LEU A 35 -2.37 -13.50 -6.76
N THR A 36 -1.33 -13.97 -6.08
CA THR A 36 -0.29 -13.13 -5.50
C THR A 36 1.09 -13.75 -5.67
N HIS A 37 2.13 -12.92 -5.78
CA HIS A 37 3.51 -13.40 -5.88
C HIS A 37 3.98 -14.07 -4.59
N ASN A 38 3.52 -13.54 -3.45
CA ASN A 38 3.92 -14.01 -2.13
C ASN A 38 2.78 -13.82 -1.12
N ILE A 39 2.29 -14.93 -0.54
CA ILE A 39 1.22 -14.95 0.46
C ILE A 39 1.67 -14.27 1.77
N ASP A 40 2.96 -14.34 2.11
CA ASP A 40 3.50 -13.70 3.31
C ASP A 40 3.51 -12.17 3.22
N THR A 41 3.19 -11.60 2.05
CA THR A 41 3.11 -10.15 1.83
C THR A 41 1.67 -9.61 1.77
N LEU A 42 0.67 -10.45 2.03
CA LEU A 42 -0.74 -10.02 2.10
C LEU A 42 -0.93 -9.00 3.23
N GLY A 43 -1.37 -7.79 2.88
CA GLY A 43 -1.48 -6.68 3.84
C GLY A 43 -0.16 -5.96 4.15
N GLN A 44 0.92 -6.21 3.39
CA GLN A 44 2.21 -5.54 3.61
C GLN A 44 2.11 -4.01 3.42
N MET A 45 2.45 -3.27 4.47
CA MET A 45 2.53 -1.80 4.46
C MET A 45 3.94 -1.33 4.02
N SER A 46 4.12 -1.05 2.74
CA SER A 46 5.43 -0.72 2.17
C SER A 46 5.98 0.67 2.54
N CYS A 47 5.10 1.64 2.82
CA CYS A 47 5.47 3.04 3.02
C CYS A 47 5.40 3.48 4.49
N ASN A 48 4.33 4.14 4.92
CA ASN A 48 4.13 4.57 6.31
C ASN A 48 3.45 3.45 7.11
N PRO A 49 3.91 3.09 8.32
CA PRO A 49 3.16 2.19 9.20
C PRO A 49 1.93 2.89 9.81
N ALA A 50 1.02 3.41 8.97
CA ALA A 50 -0.15 4.16 9.43
C ALA A 50 -1.35 4.01 8.48
N ILE A 51 -2.55 4.03 9.07
CA ILE A 51 -3.84 4.06 8.38
C ILE A 51 -4.62 5.32 8.77
N GLY A 52 -5.35 5.88 7.80
CA GLY A 52 -6.12 7.10 7.97
C GLY A 52 -5.30 8.40 7.92
N GLY A 53 -5.75 9.41 8.67
CA GLY A 53 -5.35 10.80 8.52
C GLY A 53 -6.37 11.63 7.74
N ILE A 54 -6.07 12.91 7.48
CA ILE A 54 -7.02 13.79 6.77
C ILE A 54 -7.37 13.20 5.40
N GLY A 55 -8.68 13.16 5.09
CA GLY A 55 -9.24 12.49 3.90
C GLY A 55 -9.22 10.97 3.99
N LYS A 56 -8.05 10.37 4.25
CA LYS A 56 -7.86 8.91 4.33
C LYS A 56 -8.70 8.26 5.43
N GLY A 57 -8.84 8.91 6.59
CA GLY A 57 -9.62 8.39 7.71
C GLY A 57 -11.11 8.29 7.38
N HIS A 58 -11.63 9.22 6.58
CA HIS A 58 -13.01 9.15 6.07
C HIS A 58 -13.17 7.96 5.13
N LEU A 59 -12.27 7.82 4.15
CA LEU A 59 -12.29 6.68 3.22
C LEU A 59 -12.21 5.33 3.93
N VAL A 60 -11.40 5.21 5.00
CA VAL A 60 -11.33 3.97 5.78
C VAL A 60 -12.67 3.66 6.45
N LYS A 61 -13.36 4.68 7.00
CA LYS A 61 -14.69 4.50 7.60
C LYS A 61 -15.76 4.20 6.55
N GLU A 62 -15.68 4.79 5.36
CA GLU A 62 -16.58 4.46 4.25
C GLU A 62 -16.39 3.01 3.79
N VAL A 63 -15.14 2.56 3.65
CA VAL A 63 -14.82 1.16 3.36
C VAL A 63 -15.39 0.23 4.43
N ASP A 64 -15.27 0.59 5.71
CA ASP A 64 -15.86 -0.19 6.81
C ASP A 64 -17.39 -0.25 6.75
N ALA A 65 -18.05 0.87 6.47
CA ALA A 65 -19.50 0.93 6.33
C ALA A 65 -20.02 0.06 5.17
N LEU A 66 -19.21 -0.09 4.11
CA LEU A 66 -19.47 -1.01 3.00
C LEU A 66 -19.09 -2.47 3.30
N GLY A 67 -18.63 -2.75 4.52
CA GLY A 67 -18.28 -4.10 4.96
C GLY A 67 -16.86 -4.53 4.56
N GLY A 68 -15.94 -3.59 4.30
CA GLY A 68 -14.54 -3.86 4.02
C GLY A 68 -13.74 -4.37 5.23
N LEU A 69 -12.45 -4.63 5.01
CA LEU A 69 -11.55 -5.21 6.02
C LEU A 69 -10.64 -4.18 6.70
N MET A 70 -10.25 -3.12 6.00
CA MET A 70 -9.18 -2.20 6.40
C MET A 70 -9.35 -1.62 7.81
N ALA A 71 -10.56 -1.23 8.19
CA ALA A 71 -10.86 -0.66 9.51
C ALA A 71 -10.73 -1.69 10.63
N LYS A 72 -11.23 -2.91 10.43
CA LYS A 72 -11.08 -4.02 11.40
C LYS A 72 -9.61 -4.42 11.53
N ALA A 73 -8.88 -4.50 10.41
CA ALA A 73 -7.46 -4.84 10.42
C ALA A 73 -6.62 -3.81 11.20
N ILE A 74 -6.90 -2.51 11.05
CA ILE A 74 -6.20 -1.49 11.84
C ILE A 74 -6.62 -1.51 13.31
N ASP A 75 -7.86 -1.82 13.64
CA ASP A 75 -8.29 -1.93 15.04
C ASP A 75 -7.56 -3.07 15.78
N HIS A 76 -7.25 -4.18 15.10
CA HIS A 76 -6.47 -5.29 15.67
C HIS A 76 -4.95 -5.05 15.71
N ALA A 77 -4.44 -4.09 14.95
CA ALA A 77 -3.01 -3.85 14.77
C ALA A 77 -2.54 -2.46 15.19
N GLY A 78 -3.46 -1.62 15.67
CA GLY A 78 -3.21 -0.22 15.92
C GLY A 78 -2.48 -0.01 17.24
N ILE A 79 -1.28 0.54 17.18
CA ILE A 79 -0.43 0.82 18.34
C ILE A 79 -0.46 2.30 18.75
N GLN A 80 -1.22 3.14 18.07
CA GLN A 80 -1.49 4.52 18.48
C GLN A 80 -2.70 5.04 17.70
N PHE A 81 -3.76 5.49 18.38
CA PHE A 81 -4.92 6.12 17.73
C PHE A 81 -5.07 7.59 18.10
N ARG A 82 -5.42 8.44 17.13
CA ARG A 82 -5.63 9.88 17.31
C ARG A 82 -6.75 10.43 16.42
N ILE A 83 -7.42 11.47 16.89
CA ILE A 83 -8.30 12.33 16.10
C ILE A 83 -7.55 13.59 15.67
N LEU A 84 -7.26 13.68 14.39
CA LEU A 84 -6.71 14.90 13.80
C LEU A 84 -7.79 15.97 13.72
N ASN A 85 -7.37 17.24 13.87
CA ASN A 85 -8.26 18.40 13.90
C ASN A 85 -9.36 18.32 14.98
N ALA A 86 -9.09 17.68 16.13
CA ALA A 86 -10.07 17.51 17.20
C ALA A 86 -10.70 18.83 17.69
N SER A 87 -9.93 19.92 17.72
CA SER A 87 -10.40 21.26 18.11
C SER A 87 -11.27 21.95 17.06
N LYS A 88 -11.36 21.40 15.84
CA LYS A 88 -12.20 21.93 14.76
C LYS A 88 -13.54 21.19 14.70
N GLY A 89 -14.45 21.72 13.89
CA GLY A 89 -15.80 21.14 13.70
C GLY A 89 -15.76 19.69 13.19
N PRO A 90 -16.81 18.88 13.45
CA PRO A 90 -16.84 17.45 13.12
C PRO A 90 -16.52 17.12 11.66
N ALA A 91 -16.94 17.98 10.72
CA ALA A 91 -16.75 17.80 9.29
C ALA A 91 -15.29 17.72 8.82
N VAL A 92 -14.33 18.18 9.64
CA VAL A 92 -12.89 18.18 9.29
C VAL A 92 -12.05 17.31 10.22
N ARG A 93 -12.68 16.59 11.15
CA ARG A 93 -12.01 15.64 12.05
C ARG A 93 -11.69 14.37 11.28
N ALA A 94 -10.55 13.75 11.56
CA ALA A 94 -10.19 12.49 10.91
C ALA A 94 -9.42 11.58 11.86
N THR A 95 -9.81 10.31 11.93
CA THR A 95 -9.07 9.29 12.66
C THR A 95 -7.79 8.94 11.92
N ARG A 96 -6.70 8.78 12.67
CA ARG A 96 -5.43 8.25 12.20
C ARG A 96 -4.90 7.26 13.23
N ALA A 97 -4.37 6.14 12.76
CA ALA A 97 -3.66 5.20 13.61
C ALA A 97 -2.28 4.84 13.06
N GLN A 98 -1.33 4.61 13.97
CA GLN A 98 -0.10 3.89 13.67
C GLN A 98 -0.38 2.39 13.78
N ALA A 99 0.16 1.62 12.85
CA ALA A 99 0.00 0.18 12.80
C ALA A 99 1.30 -0.52 13.17
N ASP A 100 1.22 -1.55 13.99
CA ASP A 100 2.23 -2.60 13.95
C ASP A 100 2.10 -3.32 12.61
N ARG A 101 3.18 -3.29 11.82
CA ARG A 101 3.17 -3.85 10.46
C ARG A 101 2.98 -5.36 10.44
N VAL A 102 3.50 -6.05 11.44
CA VAL A 102 3.41 -7.52 11.54
C VAL A 102 1.98 -7.87 11.93
N LEU A 103 1.41 -7.22 12.94
CA LEU A 103 0.03 -7.46 13.35
C LEU A 103 -0.96 -7.11 12.24
N TYR A 104 -0.75 -6.00 11.52
CA TYR A 104 -1.66 -5.60 10.43
C TYR A 104 -1.62 -6.63 9.29
N ARG A 105 -0.42 -7.06 8.90
CA ARG A 105 -0.22 -8.12 7.90
C ARG A 105 -0.84 -9.43 8.33
N GLN A 106 -0.67 -9.82 9.59
CA GLN A 106 -1.28 -11.01 10.17
C GLN A 106 -2.80 -10.93 10.14
N ALA A 107 -3.39 -9.82 10.59
CA ALA A 107 -4.84 -9.62 10.61
C ALA A 107 -5.45 -9.71 9.20
N VAL A 108 -4.79 -9.10 8.21
CA VAL A 108 -5.23 -9.17 6.81
C VAL A 108 -5.12 -10.58 6.26
N ARG A 109 -3.98 -11.24 6.45
CA ARG A 109 -3.74 -12.61 5.96
C ARG A 109 -4.76 -13.58 6.56
N THR A 110 -4.91 -13.58 7.88
CA THR A 110 -5.87 -14.46 8.57
C THR A 110 -7.30 -14.22 8.09
N ALA A 111 -7.70 -12.96 7.85
CA ALA A 111 -9.04 -12.67 7.34
C ALA A 111 -9.26 -13.20 5.91
N LEU A 112 -8.26 -13.11 5.04
CA LEU A 112 -8.32 -13.63 3.67
C LEU A 112 -8.34 -15.17 3.65
N GLU A 113 -7.48 -15.81 4.43
CA GLU A 113 -7.36 -17.28 4.50
C GLU A 113 -8.63 -17.96 5.02
N ASN A 114 -9.40 -17.25 5.86
CA ASN A 114 -10.63 -17.78 6.46
C ASN A 114 -11.91 -17.26 5.77
N GLN A 115 -11.81 -16.57 4.64
CA GLN A 115 -12.96 -16.06 3.91
C GLN A 115 -13.59 -17.15 3.02
N PRO A 116 -14.85 -17.54 3.23
CA PRO A 116 -15.54 -18.46 2.32
C PRO A 116 -15.57 -17.93 0.88
N ASN A 117 -15.53 -18.86 -0.09
CA ASN A 117 -15.49 -18.59 -1.54
C ASN A 117 -14.21 -17.90 -2.05
N LEU A 118 -13.17 -17.78 -1.22
CA LEU A 118 -11.89 -17.21 -1.61
C LEU A 118 -10.80 -18.28 -1.61
N MET A 119 -10.23 -18.55 -2.78
CA MET A 119 -9.00 -19.33 -2.93
C MET A 119 -7.81 -18.38 -3.08
N ILE A 120 -6.77 -18.57 -2.28
CA ILE A 120 -5.50 -17.86 -2.44
C ILE A 120 -4.53 -18.80 -3.15
N PHE A 121 -3.87 -18.30 -4.20
CA PHE A 121 -2.88 -19.08 -4.94
C PHE A 121 -1.62 -18.26 -5.22
N GLN A 122 -0.47 -18.79 -4.77
CA GLN A 122 0.80 -18.09 -4.89
C GLN A 122 1.43 -18.30 -6.26
N GLN A 123 1.12 -17.40 -7.19
CA GLN A 123 1.77 -17.30 -8.48
C GLN A 123 1.75 -15.87 -9.01
N ALA A 124 2.83 -15.51 -9.71
CA ALA A 124 2.84 -14.35 -10.57
C ALA A 124 1.92 -14.57 -11.77
N VAL A 125 1.26 -13.50 -12.24
CA VAL A 125 0.49 -13.50 -13.49
C VAL A 125 1.33 -12.86 -14.58
N GLU A 126 1.41 -13.54 -15.71
CA GLU A 126 2.17 -13.09 -16.88
C GLU A 126 1.29 -12.59 -18.01
N ASP A 127 0.07 -13.14 -18.16
CA ASP A 127 -0.82 -12.80 -19.27
C ASP A 127 -2.30 -12.86 -18.87
N LEU A 128 -3.13 -12.16 -19.63
CA LEU A 128 -4.59 -12.22 -19.58
C LEU A 128 -5.10 -12.97 -20.82
N ILE A 129 -6.01 -13.90 -20.60
CA ILE A 129 -6.69 -14.60 -21.69
C ILE A 129 -7.86 -13.72 -22.11
N VAL A 130 -7.83 -13.23 -23.35
CA VAL A 130 -8.84 -12.34 -23.92
C VAL A 130 -9.37 -12.94 -25.22
N GLU A 131 -10.68 -13.12 -25.32
CA GLU A 131 -11.38 -13.64 -26.48
C GLU A 131 -12.45 -12.62 -26.90
N ASN A 132 -12.42 -12.15 -28.15
CA ASN A 132 -13.39 -11.17 -28.66
C ASN A 132 -13.57 -9.95 -27.75
N ASP A 133 -12.45 -9.31 -27.36
CA ASP A 133 -12.39 -8.17 -26.43
C ASP A 133 -12.97 -8.42 -25.02
N ARG A 134 -13.20 -9.69 -24.65
CA ARG A 134 -13.66 -10.10 -23.33
C ARG A 134 -12.57 -10.88 -22.60
N VAL A 135 -12.30 -10.52 -21.36
CA VAL A 135 -11.43 -11.32 -20.50
C VAL A 135 -12.12 -12.63 -20.15
N VAL A 136 -11.41 -13.74 -20.29
CA VAL A 136 -11.90 -15.10 -19.98
C VAL A 136 -10.99 -15.83 -19.01
N GLY A 137 -9.89 -15.21 -18.57
CA GLY A 137 -8.96 -15.84 -17.63
C GLY A 137 -7.62 -15.13 -17.49
N ALA A 138 -6.71 -15.80 -16.77
CA ALA A 138 -5.34 -15.36 -16.55
C ALA A 138 -4.36 -16.53 -16.69
N VAL A 139 -3.12 -16.23 -17.07
CA VAL A 139 -2.02 -17.19 -17.19
C VAL A 139 -0.95 -16.85 -16.17
N THR A 140 -0.59 -17.82 -15.34
CA THR A 140 0.48 -17.67 -14.37
C THR A 140 1.85 -17.88 -14.99
N GLN A 141 2.90 -17.47 -14.28
CA GLN A 141 4.29 -17.68 -14.67
C GLN A 141 4.67 -19.15 -14.88
N MET A 142 4.05 -20.07 -14.14
CA MET A 142 4.23 -21.51 -14.36
C MET A 142 3.47 -22.06 -15.59
N GLY A 143 2.78 -21.22 -16.36
CA GLY A 143 1.97 -21.61 -17.52
C GLY A 143 0.61 -22.24 -17.17
N LEU A 144 0.21 -22.20 -15.90
CA LEU A 144 -1.11 -22.64 -15.45
C LEU A 144 -2.16 -21.57 -15.83
N LYS A 145 -3.27 -22.02 -16.41
CA LYS A 145 -4.34 -21.14 -16.88
C LYS A 145 -5.56 -21.25 -15.99
N PHE A 146 -6.10 -20.12 -15.57
CA PHE A 146 -7.35 -20.05 -14.80
C PHE A 146 -8.42 -19.37 -15.64
N ARG A 147 -9.64 -19.93 -15.66
CA ARG A 147 -10.79 -19.30 -16.31
C ARG A 147 -11.54 -18.43 -15.31
N ALA A 148 -11.99 -17.27 -15.77
CA ALA A 148 -12.90 -16.42 -15.01
C ALA A 148 -13.79 -15.54 -15.87
N LYS A 149 -14.93 -15.12 -15.31
CA LYS A 149 -15.86 -14.19 -15.95
C LYS A 149 -15.38 -12.74 -15.86
N ALA A 150 -14.62 -12.40 -14.81
CA ALA A 150 -14.06 -11.09 -14.59
C ALA A 150 -12.65 -11.15 -13.97
N VAL A 151 -11.85 -10.11 -14.21
CA VAL A 151 -10.52 -9.95 -13.65
C VAL A 151 -10.35 -8.56 -13.06
N VAL A 152 -9.83 -8.46 -11.84
CA VAL A 152 -9.48 -7.20 -11.19
C VAL A 152 -7.95 -7.10 -11.05
N LEU A 153 -7.36 -6.08 -11.67
CA LEU A 153 -5.91 -5.83 -11.63
C LEU A 153 -5.57 -4.87 -10.48
N THR A 154 -4.81 -5.35 -9.48
CA THR A 154 -4.36 -4.57 -8.31
C THR A 154 -2.85 -4.68 -8.11
N VAL A 155 -2.14 -4.51 -9.22
CA VAL A 155 -0.70 -4.73 -9.42
C VAL A 155 0.25 -3.79 -8.67
N GLY A 156 -0.27 -2.79 -7.95
CA GLY A 156 0.52 -1.88 -7.12
C GLY A 156 1.72 -1.26 -7.86
N THR A 157 2.90 -1.34 -7.27
CA THR A 157 4.16 -0.81 -7.82
C THR A 157 4.93 -1.82 -8.67
N PHE A 158 4.33 -2.97 -9.01
CA PHE A 158 5.05 -4.10 -9.59
C PHE A 158 5.16 -4.06 -11.12
N LEU A 159 4.19 -3.48 -11.84
CA LEU A 159 4.23 -3.42 -13.31
C LEU A 159 5.45 -2.61 -13.78
N ASP A 160 6.41 -3.30 -14.39
CA ASP A 160 7.65 -2.69 -14.92
C ASP A 160 8.30 -1.69 -13.93
N GLY A 161 8.29 -2.12 -12.65
CA GLY A 161 8.78 -1.35 -11.51
C GLY A 161 10.29 -1.16 -11.57
N LYS A 162 10.74 0.05 -11.25
CA LYS A 162 12.15 0.41 -11.11
C LYS A 162 12.38 1.12 -9.79
N ILE A 163 13.41 0.71 -9.07
CA ILE A 163 13.85 1.30 -7.82
C ILE A 163 15.05 2.18 -8.10
N HIS A 164 15.06 3.37 -7.52
CA HIS A 164 16.13 4.35 -7.67
C HIS A 164 16.70 4.71 -6.30
N ILE A 165 18.02 4.57 -6.14
CA ILE A 165 18.77 4.94 -4.94
C ILE A 165 19.97 5.78 -5.38
N GLY A 166 19.88 7.10 -5.20
CA GLY A 166 20.83 8.02 -5.82
C GLY A 166 20.81 7.86 -7.35
N LEU A 167 21.98 7.63 -7.94
CA LEU A 167 22.13 7.40 -9.39
C LEU A 167 21.90 5.93 -9.78
N ASP A 168 21.98 5.02 -8.81
CA ASP A 168 21.78 3.60 -9.06
C ASP A 168 20.30 3.30 -9.24
N ASN A 169 20.01 2.39 -10.17
CA ASN A 169 18.67 1.88 -10.36
C ASN A 169 18.69 0.39 -10.70
N TYR A 170 17.63 -0.30 -10.29
CA TYR A 170 17.43 -1.71 -10.58
C TYR A 170 15.94 -2.03 -10.69
N SER A 171 15.62 -3.10 -11.39
CA SER A 171 14.24 -3.54 -11.62
C SER A 171 13.67 -4.18 -10.34
N GLY A 172 12.48 -3.77 -9.94
CA GLY A 172 11.85 -4.24 -8.71
C GLY A 172 10.49 -3.58 -8.46
N GLY A 173 9.54 -4.36 -7.96
CA GLY A 173 8.23 -3.83 -7.53
C GLY A 173 8.32 -3.16 -6.17
N ARG A 174 9.09 -3.76 -5.27
CA ARG A 174 9.48 -3.26 -3.95
C ARG A 174 10.90 -3.73 -3.67
N ALA A 175 11.58 -3.15 -2.68
CA ALA A 175 12.91 -3.61 -2.31
C ALA A 175 12.87 -5.10 -1.91
N GLY A 176 13.59 -5.94 -2.65
CA GLY A 176 13.61 -7.40 -2.48
C GLY A 176 12.54 -8.17 -3.29
N ASP A 177 11.54 -7.49 -3.87
CA ASP A 177 10.48 -8.13 -4.64
C ASP A 177 10.67 -7.89 -6.16
N PRO A 178 10.58 -8.95 -7.00
CA PRO A 178 10.75 -8.81 -8.44
C PRO A 178 9.60 -7.99 -9.07
N PRO A 179 9.85 -7.33 -10.22
CA PRO A 179 8.81 -6.65 -10.98
C PRO A 179 7.97 -7.66 -11.79
N SER A 180 6.77 -7.24 -12.20
CA SER A 180 5.93 -7.94 -13.17
C SER A 180 6.13 -7.33 -14.55
N ILE A 181 7.00 -7.94 -15.36
CA ILE A 181 7.38 -7.44 -16.70
C ILE A 181 6.44 -7.97 -17.80
N PRO A 182 6.16 -9.29 -17.90
CA PRO A 182 5.35 -9.83 -18.99
C PRO A 182 3.94 -9.23 -19.02
N LEU A 183 3.28 -9.15 -17.86
CA LEU A 183 1.95 -8.54 -17.75
C LEU A 183 1.96 -7.07 -18.16
N SER A 184 3.03 -6.34 -17.84
CA SER A 184 3.18 -4.94 -18.24
C SER A 184 3.34 -4.78 -19.76
N ARG A 185 4.01 -5.72 -20.44
CA ARG A 185 4.09 -5.75 -21.90
C ARG A 185 2.71 -6.04 -22.49
N ARG A 186 2.02 -7.06 -21.97
CA ARG A 186 0.68 -7.43 -22.43
C ARG A 186 -0.31 -6.26 -22.38
N LEU A 187 -0.33 -5.52 -21.27
CA LEU A 187 -1.22 -4.37 -21.12
C LEU A 187 -0.89 -3.22 -22.10
N ARG A 188 0.36 -3.12 -22.59
CA ARG A 188 0.74 -2.14 -23.62
C ARG A 188 0.34 -2.55 -25.03
N GLU A 189 0.04 -3.83 -25.26
CA GLU A 189 -0.53 -4.30 -26.54
C GLU A 189 -2.01 -3.93 -26.67
N LEU A 190 -2.68 -3.61 -25.55
CA LEU A 190 -4.03 -3.08 -25.52
C LEU A 190 -4.00 -1.56 -25.78
N PRO A 191 -5.09 -0.96 -26.32
CA PRO A 191 -5.16 0.47 -26.62
C PRO A 191 -5.34 1.35 -25.35
N LEU A 192 -4.49 1.13 -24.34
CA LEU A 192 -4.50 1.82 -23.05
C LEU A 192 -3.47 2.95 -23.05
N ARG A 193 -3.85 4.10 -22.49
CA ARG A 193 -2.91 5.19 -22.23
C ARG A 193 -2.09 4.84 -21.00
N VAL A 194 -0.79 4.59 -21.19
CA VAL A 194 0.12 4.23 -20.10
C VAL A 194 1.00 5.42 -19.73
N SER A 195 1.24 5.62 -18.44
CA SER A 195 2.15 6.64 -17.92
C SER A 195 2.91 6.08 -16.71
N ARG A 196 4.11 6.61 -16.45
CA ARG A 196 4.91 6.24 -15.28
C ARG A 196 4.69 7.24 -14.15
N LEU A 197 4.46 6.71 -12.95
CA LEU A 197 4.40 7.48 -11.71
C LEU A 197 5.58 7.13 -10.81
N LYS A 198 5.99 8.08 -9.98
CA LYS A 198 7.05 7.91 -8.99
C LYS A 198 6.56 8.22 -7.59
N THR A 199 6.95 7.39 -6.64
CA THR A 199 6.80 7.65 -5.21
C THR A 199 8.13 7.39 -4.49
N GLY A 200 8.29 7.96 -3.31
CA GLY A 200 9.47 7.75 -2.46
C GLY A 200 9.07 7.19 -1.10
N THR A 201 9.99 6.50 -0.44
CA THR A 201 9.85 6.06 0.95
C THR A 201 11.05 6.56 1.74
N PRO A 202 10.88 6.97 3.02
CA PRO A 202 12.01 7.30 3.87
C PRO A 202 12.85 6.06 4.18
N PRO A 203 14.13 6.23 4.56
CA PRO A 203 14.96 5.15 5.08
C PRO A 203 14.37 4.57 6.37
N ARG A 204 14.75 3.35 6.70
CA ARG A 204 14.45 2.73 8.00
C ARG A 204 15.68 2.89 8.89
N ILE A 205 15.47 3.27 10.15
CA ILE A 205 16.52 3.58 11.11
C ILE A 205 16.40 2.59 12.28
N ASP A 206 17.53 2.11 12.79
CA ASP A 206 17.58 1.27 13.99
C ASP A 206 17.20 2.10 15.22
N ALA A 207 16.21 1.65 16.00
CA ALA A 207 15.77 2.38 17.18
C ALA A 207 16.88 2.50 18.25
N ARG A 208 17.81 1.53 18.33
CA ARG A 208 18.88 1.51 19.34
C ARG A 208 19.91 2.63 19.15
N THR A 209 19.96 3.21 17.94
CA THR A 209 20.90 4.29 17.61
C THR A 209 20.26 5.67 17.71
N ILE A 210 19.02 5.76 18.20
CA ILE A 210 18.29 7.01 18.40
C ILE A 210 18.31 7.35 19.90
N ASP A 211 18.76 8.56 20.22
CA ASP A 211 18.57 9.14 21.55
C ASP A 211 17.13 9.68 21.66
N PHE A 212 16.25 8.89 22.29
CA PHE A 212 14.85 9.26 22.51
C PHE A 212 14.67 10.24 23.68
N SER A 213 15.67 10.44 24.54
CA SER A 213 15.55 11.27 25.75
C SER A 213 15.38 12.76 25.42
N VAL A 214 15.92 13.19 24.27
CA VAL A 214 15.87 14.57 23.79
C VAL A 214 14.66 14.85 22.89
N LEU A 215 13.84 13.85 22.58
CA LEU A 215 12.73 13.96 21.64
C LEU A 215 11.39 14.11 22.34
N ALA A 216 10.54 14.99 21.80
CA ALA A 216 9.18 15.16 22.30
C ALA A 216 8.32 13.93 21.98
N GLN A 217 7.69 13.36 23.00
CA GLN A 217 6.76 12.24 22.85
C GLN A 217 5.36 12.74 22.47
N GLN A 218 4.73 12.05 21.52
CA GLN A 218 3.37 12.27 21.10
C GLN A 218 2.58 10.97 21.28
N HIS A 219 1.76 10.93 22.33
CA HIS A 219 0.87 9.81 22.63
C HIS A 219 -0.39 9.82 21.77
N GLY A 220 -1.12 8.69 21.81
CA GLY A 220 -2.49 8.59 21.31
C GLY A 220 -3.48 9.37 22.17
N ASP A 221 -4.72 9.45 21.70
CA ASP A 221 -5.80 10.12 22.42
C ASP A 221 -6.39 9.18 23.51
N ASN A 222 -6.90 9.78 24.59
CA ASN A 222 -7.66 9.10 25.64
C ASN A 222 -9.00 9.83 25.85
N PRO A 223 -10.17 9.21 25.62
CA PRO A 223 -10.38 7.80 25.24
C PRO A 223 -9.84 7.45 23.84
N MET A 224 -9.44 6.19 23.66
CA MET A 224 -8.89 5.70 22.39
C MET A 224 -9.97 5.67 21.30
N PRO A 225 -9.74 6.34 20.15
CA PRO A 225 -10.60 6.22 18.98
C PRO A 225 -10.56 4.84 18.36
N VAL A 226 -11.69 4.40 17.79
CA VAL A 226 -11.83 3.15 17.04
C VAL A 226 -12.13 3.45 15.57
N PHE A 227 -11.54 2.70 14.63
CA PHE A 227 -11.83 2.87 13.20
C PHE A 227 -13.14 2.23 12.79
N SER A 228 -13.32 0.93 13.06
CA SER A 228 -14.51 0.19 12.64
C SER A 228 -15.72 0.59 13.48
N PHE A 229 -16.87 0.73 12.83
CA PHE A 229 -18.16 0.90 13.49
C PHE A 229 -18.57 -0.33 14.31
N MET A 230 -17.98 -1.50 14.02
CA MET A 230 -18.18 -2.75 14.77
C MET A 230 -17.03 -3.04 15.74
N GLY A 231 -16.02 -2.17 15.81
CA GLY A 231 -14.83 -2.37 16.62
C GLY A 231 -15.03 -1.97 18.09
N ASN A 232 -14.07 -2.34 18.92
CA ASN A 232 -13.99 -1.92 20.31
C ASN A 232 -12.54 -1.63 20.70
N ALA A 233 -12.34 -0.65 21.58
CA ALA A 233 -11.00 -0.24 22.03
C ALA A 233 -10.21 -1.37 22.70
N ALA A 234 -10.89 -2.37 23.28
CA ALA A 234 -10.24 -3.55 23.86
C ALA A 234 -9.57 -4.48 22.82
N GLN A 235 -9.87 -4.31 21.52
CA GLN A 235 -9.22 -5.06 20.44
C GLN A 235 -7.83 -4.51 20.11
N HIS A 236 -7.53 -3.27 20.55
CA HIS A 236 -6.29 -2.60 20.21
C HIS A 236 -5.10 -3.18 21.00
N PRO A 237 -3.95 -3.40 20.35
CA PRO A 237 -2.70 -3.68 21.02
C PRO A 237 -2.27 -2.56 21.99
N GLN A 238 -1.18 -2.82 22.71
CA GLN A 238 -0.53 -1.82 23.56
C GLN A 238 -0.23 -0.54 22.77
N GLN A 239 -0.66 0.60 23.31
CA GLN A 239 -0.41 1.90 22.71
C GLN A 239 1.01 2.39 23.01
N VAL A 240 1.67 2.95 22.01
CA VAL A 240 3.03 3.49 22.09
C VAL A 240 3.07 4.95 21.62
N PRO A 241 3.99 5.76 22.15
CA PRO A 241 4.21 7.11 21.64
C PRO A 241 4.89 7.10 20.28
N CYS A 242 4.66 8.17 19.52
CA CYS A 242 5.52 8.59 18.42
C CYS A 242 6.48 9.65 18.95
N TYR A 243 7.60 9.85 18.27
CA TYR A 243 8.59 10.87 18.62
C TYR A 243 8.66 11.94 17.54
N ILE A 244 8.78 13.19 17.97
CA ILE A 244 8.84 14.36 17.09
C ILE A 244 10.27 14.89 17.09
N THR A 245 10.78 15.17 15.88
CA THR A 245 12.04 15.87 15.66
C THR A 245 11.92 16.78 14.44
N HIS A 246 12.92 17.62 14.22
CA HIS A 246 12.95 18.62 13.17
C HIS A 246 14.28 18.57 12.42
N THR A 247 14.24 18.93 11.15
CA THR A 247 15.46 19.24 10.40
C THR A 247 15.98 20.62 10.77
N ASN A 248 17.25 20.88 10.47
CA ASN A 248 17.91 22.16 10.69
C ASN A 248 18.72 22.57 9.44
N GLU A 249 19.30 23.77 9.47
CA GLU A 249 20.12 24.31 8.36
C GLU A 249 21.23 23.35 7.92
N LYS A 250 21.94 22.73 8.86
CA LYS A 250 22.99 21.74 8.53
C LYS A 250 22.45 20.57 7.71
N THR A 251 21.22 20.12 8.02
CA THR A 251 20.54 19.06 7.26
C THR A 251 20.24 19.54 5.84
N HIS A 252 19.80 20.79 5.69
CA HIS A 252 19.48 21.38 4.39
C HIS A 252 20.73 21.62 3.56
N ASP A 253 21.86 22.00 4.16
CA ASP A 253 23.16 22.10 3.49
C ASP A 253 23.61 20.76 2.89
N VAL A 254 23.52 19.68 3.68
CA VAL A 254 23.85 18.34 3.20
C VAL A 254 22.98 17.94 2.00
N ILE A 255 21.69 18.23 2.06
CA ILE A 255 20.76 17.97 0.94
C ILE A 255 21.15 18.79 -0.28
N ARG A 256 21.34 20.11 -0.13
CA ARG A 256 21.68 21.04 -1.23
C ARG A 256 22.96 20.62 -1.94
N ASN A 257 23.98 20.25 -1.19
CA ASN A 257 25.28 19.81 -1.71
C ASN A 257 25.25 18.46 -2.44
N ASN A 258 24.12 17.73 -2.40
CA ASN A 258 23.97 16.42 -3.04
C ASN A 258 22.73 16.33 -3.96
N LEU A 259 22.14 17.48 -4.34
CA LEU A 259 20.95 17.50 -5.20
C LEU A 259 21.23 16.96 -6.60
N ASP A 260 22.44 17.12 -7.10
CA ASP A 260 22.95 16.57 -8.36
C ASP A 260 22.86 15.03 -8.43
N ARG A 261 22.91 14.36 -7.28
CA ARG A 261 22.77 12.90 -7.16
C ARG A 261 21.33 12.44 -7.02
N SER A 262 20.36 13.35 -7.00
CA SER A 262 18.94 13.03 -7.00
C SER A 262 18.47 12.76 -8.42
N PRO A 263 17.92 11.57 -8.72
CA PRO A 263 17.53 11.24 -10.08
C PRO A 263 16.31 12.03 -10.57
N MET A 264 15.67 12.84 -9.69
CA MET A 264 14.69 13.84 -10.12
C MET A 264 15.33 15.12 -10.69
N TYR A 265 16.49 15.52 -10.18
CA TYR A 265 17.16 16.76 -10.57
C TYR A 265 18.17 16.53 -11.68
N ALA A 266 18.78 15.34 -11.74
CA ALA A 266 19.72 14.95 -12.78
C ALA A 266 19.08 14.61 -14.15
N GLY A 267 17.76 14.72 -14.30
CA GLY A 267 17.07 14.39 -15.55
C GLY A 267 17.05 12.91 -15.93
N VAL A 268 17.52 12.02 -15.05
CA VAL A 268 17.66 10.56 -15.29
C VAL A 268 16.30 9.84 -15.29
N ILE A 269 15.25 10.46 -14.76
CA ILE A 269 13.92 9.86 -14.67
C ILE A 269 12.94 10.57 -15.61
N GLU A 270 12.44 9.83 -16.60
CA GLU A 270 11.25 10.18 -17.35
C GLU A 270 9.99 9.86 -16.52
N GLY A 271 9.33 10.90 -16.00
CA GLY A 271 8.07 10.74 -15.28
C GLY A 271 7.58 12.03 -14.63
N ILE A 272 6.28 12.29 -14.70
CA ILE A 272 5.65 13.41 -14.01
C ILE A 272 5.57 13.04 -12.53
N GLY A 273 6.41 13.66 -11.69
CA GLY A 273 6.25 13.58 -10.25
C GLY A 273 4.91 14.21 -9.83
N PRO A 274 4.24 13.70 -8.77
CA PRO A 274 3.01 14.31 -8.29
C PRO A 274 3.22 15.81 -7.97
N ARG A 275 2.19 16.64 -8.24
CA ARG A 275 2.21 18.08 -7.91
C ARG A 275 2.61 18.32 -6.46
N TYR A 276 2.12 17.48 -5.56
CA TYR A 276 2.60 17.37 -4.18
C TYR A 276 3.78 16.40 -4.12
N CYS A 277 5.00 16.92 -3.98
CA CYS A 277 6.18 16.07 -3.81
C CYS A 277 6.53 15.92 -2.33
N PRO A 278 6.41 14.71 -1.77
CA PRO A 278 6.70 14.49 -0.36
C PRO A 278 8.19 14.33 -0.05
N SER A 279 9.08 14.40 -1.05
CA SER A 279 10.53 14.22 -0.81
C SER A 279 11.12 15.46 -0.13
N ILE A 280 11.88 15.25 0.95
CA ILE A 280 12.54 16.33 1.68
C ILE A 280 13.44 17.18 0.78
N GLY A 281 14.15 16.57 -0.17
CA GLY A 281 15.00 17.30 -1.12
C GLY A 281 14.26 18.37 -1.93
N ARG A 282 13.02 18.10 -2.37
CA ARG A 282 12.20 19.09 -3.07
C ARG A 282 11.53 20.08 -2.12
N GLN A 283 11.15 19.66 -0.91
CA GLN A 283 10.55 20.55 0.10
C GLN A 283 11.54 21.62 0.57
N SER A 284 12.78 21.24 0.89
CA SER A 284 13.85 22.17 1.23
C SER A 284 14.12 23.17 0.10
N HIS A 285 14.17 22.70 -1.17
CA HIS A 285 14.40 23.58 -2.31
C HIS A 285 13.23 24.53 -2.61
N ALA A 286 11.98 24.08 -2.40
CA ALA A 286 10.79 24.88 -2.67
C ALA A 286 10.57 25.96 -1.60
N LEU A 287 10.82 25.66 -0.33
CA LEU A 287 10.67 26.61 0.79
C LEU A 287 11.78 27.66 0.82
N CYS A 288 12.99 27.36 0.35
CA CYS A 288 14.06 28.37 0.23
C CYS A 288 13.86 29.36 -0.94
N ARG A 289 12.84 29.18 -1.78
CA ARG A 289 12.50 30.09 -2.89
C ARG A 289 11.29 30.99 -2.60
N SER A 290 10.64 30.83 -1.44
CA SER A 290 9.57 31.69 -0.92
C SER A 290 10.12 32.59 0.18
#